data_AF-N9RAR4-F1
#
_entry.id   AF-N9RAR4-F1
#
_cell.length_a   1.000
_cell.length_b   1.000
_cell.length_c   1.000
_cell.angle_alpha   90.00
_cell.angle_beta   90.00
_cell.angle_gamma   90.00
#
_symmetry.space_group_name_H-M   'P 1'
#
loop_
_entity.id
_entity.type
_entity.pdbx_description
1 polymer ?
#
loop_
_entity_poly.entity_id
_entity_poly.type
_entity_poly.pdbx_seq_one_letter_code
_entity_poly.pdbx_strand_id
1 'polypeptide(L)'
;MTSRLILAISLLCCSSALWAKAEVLAQAGEVKIIKRNCNVKTDACDYIKTYKGQDKVLISQWNKTARAYQFTPKLIGFQLGATGSAHILTVYDQNNKQQEFFELLKMSPNQKCFVTKQQLDKEHDKVVFYRLPELKPYLSISKKDPKFSEMEQIGYSTFFDESDGSFNFGYDAEEDGEKYFQEIKVENPCSLKPKIIKQGDE
;
A
#
# COMPACT_ATOMS: atom_id res chain seq x y z
N MET A 1 57.47 -49.17 -24.85
CA MET A 1 56.98 -47.78 -24.90
C MET A 1 55.65 -47.72 -24.15
N THR A 2 55.65 -47.20 -22.93
CA THR A 2 54.47 -47.11 -22.06
C THR A 2 53.94 -45.68 -22.09
N SER A 3 52.83 -45.47 -22.79
CA SER A 3 52.19 -44.15 -22.89
C SER A 3 51.25 -43.95 -21.70
N ARG A 4 51.55 -42.95 -20.86
CA ARG A 4 50.76 -42.59 -19.67
C ARG A 4 49.56 -41.75 -20.10
N LEU A 5 48.34 -42.27 -19.89
CA LEU A 5 47.11 -41.49 -19.95
C LEU A 5 47.02 -40.58 -18.72
N ILE A 6 47.01 -39.27 -18.93
CA ILE A 6 46.73 -38.28 -17.88
C ILE A 6 45.23 -37.98 -17.92
N LEU A 7 44.50 -38.44 -16.90
CA LEU A 7 43.09 -38.16 -16.73
C LEU A 7 42.94 -36.77 -16.12
N ALA A 8 42.55 -35.78 -16.92
CA ALA A 8 42.21 -34.45 -16.44
C ALA A 8 40.83 -34.50 -15.75
N ILE A 9 40.84 -34.52 -14.43
CA ILE A 9 39.62 -34.36 -13.61
C ILE A 9 39.21 -32.89 -13.71
N SER A 10 38.24 -32.60 -14.56
CA SER A 10 37.54 -31.32 -14.55
C SER A 10 36.75 -31.21 -13.25
N LEU A 11 37.26 -30.44 -12.29
CA LEU A 11 36.48 -29.98 -11.16
C LEU A 11 35.30 -29.16 -11.70
N LEU A 12 34.10 -29.72 -11.61
CA LEU A 12 32.89 -28.91 -11.64
C LEU A 12 32.97 -27.96 -10.44
N CYS A 13 33.31 -26.69 -10.71
CA CYS A 13 32.98 -25.61 -9.81
C CYS A 13 31.46 -25.52 -9.70
N CYS A 14 30.89 -26.29 -8.76
CA CYS A 14 29.62 -25.95 -8.15
C CYS A 14 29.81 -24.60 -7.45
N SER A 15 29.63 -23.53 -8.22
CA SER A 15 29.37 -22.21 -7.70
C SER A 15 28.01 -22.30 -7.00
N SER A 16 28.05 -22.62 -5.70
CA SER A 16 26.94 -22.39 -4.79
C SER A 16 26.74 -20.88 -4.71
N ALA A 17 26.06 -20.33 -5.71
CA ALA A 17 25.40 -19.05 -5.56
C ALA A 17 24.53 -19.20 -4.30
N LEU A 18 24.87 -18.46 -3.24
CA LEU A 18 23.99 -18.27 -2.10
C LEU A 18 22.75 -17.54 -2.63
N TRP A 19 21.77 -18.29 -3.14
CA TRP A 19 20.47 -17.71 -3.48
C TRP A 19 19.81 -17.34 -2.15
N ALA A 20 19.79 -16.03 -1.87
CA ALA A 20 19.10 -15.48 -0.73
C ALA A 20 17.66 -16.02 -0.71
N LYS A 21 17.24 -16.55 0.45
CA LYS A 21 15.96 -17.24 0.66
C LYS A 21 14.81 -16.34 0.20
N ALA A 22 14.08 -16.77 -0.83
CA ALA A 22 12.87 -16.09 -1.27
C ALA A 22 11.77 -16.30 -0.23
N GLU A 23 11.11 -15.22 0.18
CA GLU A 23 10.01 -15.23 1.14
C GLU A 23 8.72 -14.82 0.42
N VAL A 24 7.69 -15.67 0.49
CA VAL A 24 6.35 -15.32 -0.01
C VAL A 24 5.67 -14.45 1.04
N LEU A 25 5.41 -13.19 0.71
CA LEU A 25 4.78 -12.23 1.62
C LEU A 25 3.25 -12.29 1.57
N ALA A 26 2.68 -12.59 0.40
CA ALA A 26 1.23 -12.73 0.20
C ALA A 26 0.95 -13.57 -1.05
N GLN A 27 -0.19 -14.27 -1.07
CA GLN A 27 -0.60 -15.14 -2.17
C GLN A 27 -2.11 -15.10 -2.44
N ALA A 28 -2.49 -14.90 -3.70
CA ALA A 28 -3.86 -15.06 -4.21
C ALA A 28 -3.87 -16.05 -5.36
N GLY A 29 -4.35 -17.27 -5.14
CA GLY A 29 -4.22 -18.36 -6.12
C GLY A 29 -2.76 -18.58 -6.50
N GLU A 30 -2.42 -18.40 -7.79
CA GLU A 30 -1.05 -18.48 -8.31
C GLU A 30 -0.28 -17.16 -8.27
N VAL A 31 -0.95 -16.03 -8.01
CA VAL A 31 -0.28 -14.73 -7.87
C VAL A 31 0.40 -14.68 -6.50
N LYS A 32 1.70 -14.41 -6.46
CA LYS A 32 2.46 -14.25 -5.21
C LYS A 32 3.26 -12.97 -5.23
N ILE A 33 3.34 -12.30 -4.08
CA ILE A 33 4.32 -11.25 -3.81
C ILE A 33 5.46 -11.88 -3.04
N ILE A 34 6.67 -11.71 -3.54
CA ILE A 34 7.89 -12.34 -3.03
C ILE A 34 8.90 -11.26 -2.68
N LYS A 35 9.57 -11.43 -1.54
CA LYS A 35 10.75 -10.67 -1.13
C LYS A 35 11.99 -11.55 -1.31
N ARG A 36 13.02 -11.04 -2.00
CA ARG A 36 14.30 -11.75 -2.17
C ARG A 36 15.47 -10.77 -2.30
N ASN A 37 16.69 -11.30 -2.40
CA ASN A 37 17.92 -10.52 -2.61
C ASN A 37 18.11 -9.39 -1.59
N CYS A 38 17.82 -9.66 -0.32
CA CYS A 38 17.92 -8.68 0.75
C CYS A 38 19.37 -8.42 1.17
N ASN A 39 19.75 -7.15 1.22
CA ASN A 39 21.02 -6.69 1.74
C ASN A 39 20.93 -6.50 3.27
N VAL A 40 21.68 -7.30 4.02
CA VAL A 40 21.69 -7.30 5.50
C VAL A 40 22.19 -5.98 6.11
N LYS A 41 22.95 -5.16 5.36
CA LYS A 41 23.47 -3.87 5.87
C LYS A 41 22.49 -2.72 5.68
N THR A 42 21.67 -2.76 4.65
CA THR A 42 20.81 -1.64 4.24
C THR A 42 19.33 -1.95 4.32
N ASP A 43 18.97 -3.19 4.66
CA ASP A 43 17.63 -3.78 4.61
C ASP A 43 16.95 -3.66 3.23
N ALA A 44 17.73 -3.35 2.19
CA ALA A 44 17.24 -3.20 0.82
C ALA A 44 16.93 -4.57 0.22
N CYS A 45 15.73 -4.76 -0.32
CA CYS A 45 15.31 -6.01 -0.94
C CYS A 45 14.66 -5.79 -2.31
N ASP A 46 14.64 -6.85 -3.10
CA ASP A 46 13.84 -6.92 -4.31
C ASP A 46 12.45 -7.47 -3.96
N TYR A 47 11.41 -6.78 -4.44
CA TYR A 47 10.02 -7.20 -4.32
C TYR A 47 9.48 -7.56 -5.70
N ILE A 48 8.90 -8.74 -5.83
CA ILE A 48 8.59 -9.37 -7.11
C ILE A 48 7.19 -9.94 -7.05
N LYS A 49 6.42 -9.76 -8.11
CA LYS A 49 5.18 -10.48 -8.32
C LYS A 49 5.46 -11.66 -9.24
N THR A 50 5.08 -12.87 -8.84
CA THR A 50 5.09 -14.02 -9.73
C THR A 50 3.65 -14.46 -10.06
N TYR A 51 3.42 -14.91 -11.29
CA TYR A 51 2.16 -15.50 -11.74
C TYR A 51 2.43 -16.50 -12.87
N LYS A 52 1.94 -17.75 -12.75
CA LYS A 52 2.17 -18.82 -13.73
C LYS A 52 3.66 -19.00 -14.11
N GLY A 53 4.54 -18.87 -13.12
CA GLY A 53 5.99 -18.99 -13.29
C GLY A 53 6.69 -17.78 -13.90
N GLN A 54 5.97 -16.69 -14.20
CA GLN A 54 6.54 -15.45 -14.72
C GLN A 54 6.79 -14.45 -13.59
N ASP A 55 8.03 -14.00 -13.45
CA ASP A 55 8.44 -12.99 -12.48
C ASP A 55 8.34 -11.58 -13.09
N LYS A 56 7.71 -10.66 -12.36
CA LYS A 56 7.71 -9.22 -12.60
C LYS A 56 8.29 -8.52 -11.39
N VAL A 57 9.40 -7.81 -11.57
CA VAL A 57 9.95 -6.93 -10.52
C VAL A 57 8.94 -5.80 -10.26
N LEU A 58 8.56 -5.64 -8.99
CA LEU A 58 7.73 -4.52 -8.53
C LEU A 58 8.61 -3.35 -8.13
N ILE A 59 9.68 -3.63 -7.39
CA ILE A 59 10.77 -2.70 -7.10
C ILE A 59 12.04 -3.46 -6.71
N SER A 60 13.21 -2.93 -7.04
CA SER A 60 14.52 -3.52 -6.72
C SER A 60 15.25 -2.70 -5.66
N GLN A 61 16.03 -3.39 -4.81
CA GLN A 61 16.90 -2.78 -3.80
C GLN A 61 16.20 -1.68 -2.97
N TRP A 62 14.96 -1.95 -2.54
CA TRP A 62 14.12 -1.01 -1.82
C TRP A 62 14.21 -1.21 -0.31
N ASN A 63 14.46 -0.13 0.43
CA ASN A 63 14.56 -0.13 1.89
C ASN A 63 13.60 0.85 2.59
N LYS A 64 12.54 1.30 1.89
CA LYS A 64 11.48 2.11 2.48
C LYS A 64 10.20 1.28 2.63
N THR A 65 9.03 1.91 2.60
CA THR A 65 7.75 1.20 2.74
C THR A 65 7.55 0.25 1.56
N ALA A 66 7.53 -1.04 1.87
CA ALA A 66 7.05 -2.11 0.99
C ALA A 66 6.31 -3.12 1.86
N ARG A 67 4.98 -3.19 1.74
CA ARG A 67 4.12 -4.02 2.58
C ARG A 67 3.17 -4.83 1.72
N ALA A 68 3.21 -6.15 1.86
CA ALA A 68 2.21 -7.01 1.25
C ALA A 68 1.02 -7.16 2.20
N TYR A 69 -0.18 -7.22 1.65
CA TYR A 69 -1.42 -7.43 2.38
C TYR A 69 -2.12 -8.68 1.86
N GLN A 70 -2.58 -9.51 2.79
CA GLN A 70 -3.36 -10.71 2.49
C GLN A 70 -4.84 -10.42 2.81
N PHE A 71 -5.57 -9.82 1.87
CA PHE A 71 -6.96 -9.43 2.10
C PHE A 71 -7.89 -10.65 2.15
N THR A 72 -7.75 -11.54 1.17
CA THR A 72 -8.46 -12.83 1.10
C THR A 72 -7.58 -13.85 0.38
N PRO A 73 -7.91 -15.15 0.37
CA PRO A 73 -7.20 -16.14 -0.46
C PRO A 73 -7.21 -15.85 -1.97
N LYS A 74 -8.04 -14.90 -2.43
CA LYS A 74 -8.21 -14.53 -3.84
C LYS A 74 -7.81 -13.09 -4.15
N LEU A 75 -7.35 -12.32 -3.17
CA LEU A 75 -7.06 -10.90 -3.30
C LEU A 75 -5.92 -10.50 -2.37
N ILE A 76 -4.86 -9.92 -2.94
CA ILE A 76 -3.68 -9.43 -2.20
C ILE A 76 -3.36 -8.00 -2.60
N GLY A 77 -2.74 -7.25 -1.69
CA GLY A 77 -2.26 -5.90 -1.93
C GLY A 77 -0.75 -5.79 -1.79
N PHE A 78 -0.16 -4.82 -2.47
CA PHE A 78 1.22 -4.41 -2.27
C PHE A 78 1.29 -2.89 -2.17
N GLN A 79 1.62 -2.38 -0.99
CA GLN A 79 1.87 -0.96 -0.74
C GLN A 79 3.35 -0.66 -0.95
N LEU A 80 3.61 0.42 -1.67
CA LEU A 80 4.95 0.92 -1.95
C LEU A 80 5.00 2.43 -1.71
N GLY A 81 6.06 2.93 -1.06
CA GLY A 81 6.27 4.37 -0.95
C GLY A 81 7.49 4.76 -0.13
N ALA A 82 8.00 5.95 -0.38
CA ALA A 82 9.07 6.54 0.41
C ALA A 82 8.50 7.28 1.63
N THR A 83 9.27 7.35 2.71
CA THR A 83 8.89 8.13 3.89
C THR A 83 8.61 9.59 3.48
N GLY A 84 7.48 10.14 3.92
CA GLY A 84 7.07 11.51 3.57
C GLY A 84 6.53 11.69 2.15
N SER A 85 6.34 10.60 1.39
CA SER A 85 5.72 10.63 0.07
C SER A 85 4.41 9.86 0.05
N ALA A 86 3.57 10.14 -0.93
CA ALA A 86 2.37 9.36 -1.18
C ALA A 86 2.72 7.89 -1.43
N HIS A 87 2.02 6.99 -0.73
CA HIS A 87 2.17 5.55 -0.93
C HIS A 87 1.18 5.07 -2.00
N ILE A 88 1.64 4.20 -2.90
CA ILE A 88 0.78 3.53 -3.89
C ILE A 88 0.37 2.17 -3.33
N LEU A 89 -0.90 1.82 -3.44
CA LEU A 89 -1.39 0.47 -3.20
C LEU A 89 -1.76 -0.18 -4.52
N THR A 90 -1.10 -1.27 -4.88
CA THR A 90 -1.50 -2.11 -6.01
C THR A 90 -2.20 -3.36 -5.50
N VAL A 91 -3.41 -3.63 -5.97
CA VAL A 91 -4.20 -4.82 -5.62
C VAL A 91 -4.20 -5.79 -6.78
N TYR A 92 -3.98 -7.07 -6.48
CA TYR A 92 -4.01 -8.17 -7.43
C TYR A 92 -5.05 -9.20 -7.01
N ASP A 93 -5.88 -9.63 -7.97
CA ASP A 93 -6.72 -10.81 -7.78
C ASP A 93 -6.00 -12.11 -8.16
N GLN A 94 -6.62 -13.25 -7.88
CA GLN A 94 -6.12 -14.58 -8.25
C GLN A 94 -5.92 -14.81 -9.76
N ASN A 95 -6.53 -13.97 -10.60
CA ASN A 95 -6.43 -14.01 -12.06
C ASN A 95 -5.40 -13.01 -12.59
N ASN A 96 -4.58 -12.41 -11.70
CA ASN A 96 -3.60 -11.40 -12.03
C ASN A 96 -4.19 -10.09 -12.59
N LYS A 97 -5.49 -9.82 -12.34
CA LYS A 97 -6.07 -8.51 -12.59
C LYS A 97 -5.49 -7.53 -11.58
N GLN A 98 -5.01 -6.40 -12.07
CA GLN A 98 -4.38 -5.36 -11.29
C GLN A 98 -5.31 -4.15 -11.15
N GLN A 99 -5.35 -3.54 -9.97
CA GLN A 99 -5.96 -2.23 -9.74
C GLN A 99 -5.04 -1.40 -8.84
N GLU A 100 -4.77 -0.16 -9.25
CA GLU A 100 -3.89 0.76 -8.52
C GLU A 100 -4.70 1.83 -7.80
N PHE A 101 -4.24 2.17 -6.61
CA PHE A 101 -4.75 3.25 -5.77
C PHE A 101 -3.58 4.13 -5.38
N PHE A 102 -3.61 5.38 -5.84
CA PHE A 102 -2.60 6.38 -5.50
C PHE A 102 -2.93 7.00 -4.15
N GLU A 103 -1.89 7.51 -3.48
CA GLU A 103 -2.00 8.23 -2.21
C GLU A 103 -2.80 7.48 -1.14
N LEU A 104 -2.40 6.23 -0.86
CA LEU A 104 -2.90 5.46 0.27
C LEU A 104 -2.55 6.19 1.57
N LEU A 105 -3.57 6.79 2.20
CA LEU A 105 -3.44 7.42 3.50
C LEU A 105 -3.27 6.35 4.57
N LYS A 106 -4.13 5.32 4.53
CA LYS A 106 -4.13 4.31 5.60
C LYS A 106 -4.82 3.00 5.21
N MET A 107 -4.34 1.89 5.78
CA MET A 107 -4.95 0.56 5.76
C MET A 107 -5.46 0.24 7.17
N SER A 108 -6.68 -0.28 7.30
CA SER A 108 -7.22 -0.63 8.61
C SER A 108 -6.40 -1.77 9.26
N PRO A 109 -6.26 -1.83 10.59
CA PRO A 109 -5.47 -2.87 11.25
C PRO A 109 -5.91 -4.30 10.90
N ASN A 110 -7.22 -4.50 10.75
CA ASN A 110 -7.83 -5.77 10.36
C ASN A 110 -7.92 -5.97 8.83
N GLN A 111 -7.35 -5.06 8.03
CA GLN A 111 -7.30 -5.11 6.56
C GLN A 111 -8.68 -5.32 5.90
N LYS A 112 -9.74 -4.76 6.49
CA LYS A 112 -11.11 -4.80 5.95
C LYS A 112 -11.46 -3.57 5.11
N CYS A 113 -10.74 -2.46 5.32
CA CYS A 113 -10.94 -1.24 4.56
C CYS A 113 -9.63 -0.45 4.44
N PHE A 114 -9.59 0.48 3.51
CA PHE A 114 -8.49 1.42 3.36
C PHE A 114 -8.98 2.77 2.88
N VAL A 115 -8.13 3.78 3.05
CA VAL A 115 -8.45 5.18 2.77
C VAL A 115 -7.39 5.76 1.84
N THR A 116 -7.83 6.47 0.81
CA THR A 116 -6.96 7.15 -0.15
C THR A 116 -7.28 8.63 -0.21
N LYS A 117 -6.28 9.45 -0.52
CA LYS A 117 -6.49 10.80 -1.04
C LYS A 117 -6.63 10.74 -2.56
N GLN A 118 -7.56 11.50 -3.11
CA GLN A 118 -7.72 11.62 -4.56
C GLN A 118 -8.01 13.07 -4.90
N GLN A 119 -7.60 13.51 -6.08
CA GLN A 119 -8.01 14.80 -6.59
C GLN A 119 -9.49 14.76 -6.96
N LEU A 120 -10.24 15.76 -6.49
CA LEU A 120 -11.58 16.05 -6.99
C LEU A 120 -11.49 16.91 -8.26
N ASP A 121 -10.67 17.95 -8.19
CA ASP A 121 -10.31 18.85 -9.29
C ASP A 121 -8.89 19.41 -9.05
N LYS A 122 -8.52 20.54 -9.69
CA LYS A 122 -7.16 21.10 -9.62
C LYS A 122 -6.79 21.67 -8.25
N GLU A 123 -7.79 22.11 -7.48
CA GLU A 123 -7.58 22.84 -6.21
C GLU A 123 -8.08 22.04 -5.01
N HIS A 124 -8.94 21.05 -5.25
CA HIS A 124 -9.63 20.35 -4.17
C HIS A 124 -9.33 18.85 -4.19
N ASP A 125 -9.10 18.33 -2.99
CA ASP A 125 -8.93 16.91 -2.75
C ASP A 125 -10.27 16.26 -2.33
N LYS A 126 -10.26 14.94 -2.22
CA LYS A 126 -11.27 14.13 -1.55
C LYS A 126 -10.62 12.96 -0.83
N VAL A 127 -11.21 12.58 0.31
CA VAL A 127 -10.87 11.36 1.04
C VAL A 127 -11.84 10.27 0.66
N VAL A 128 -11.33 9.15 0.16
CA VAL A 128 -12.16 8.05 -0.34
C VAL A 128 -11.91 6.78 0.45
N PHE A 129 -12.99 6.19 0.96
CA PHE A 129 -12.96 4.97 1.77
C PHE A 129 -13.41 3.78 0.92
N TYR A 130 -12.58 2.74 0.93
CA TYR A 130 -12.80 1.51 0.20
C TYR A 130 -12.99 0.35 1.15
N ARG A 131 -13.94 -0.53 0.84
CA ARG A 131 -14.09 -1.82 1.54
C ARG A 131 -13.51 -2.95 0.72
N LEU A 132 -12.93 -3.90 1.45
CA LEU A 132 -12.44 -5.15 0.91
C LEU A 132 -13.48 -6.25 1.15
N PRO A 133 -13.62 -7.20 0.22
CA PRO A 133 -12.82 -7.37 -1.01
C PRO A 133 -13.34 -6.62 -2.25
N GLU A 134 -14.45 -5.88 -2.18
CA GLU A 134 -15.15 -5.37 -3.37
C GLU A 134 -14.38 -4.26 -4.12
N LEU A 135 -13.43 -3.58 -3.46
CA LEU A 135 -12.63 -2.48 -4.02
C LEU A 135 -13.49 -1.32 -4.54
N LYS A 136 -14.71 -1.19 -4.02
CA LYS A 136 -15.63 -0.10 -4.36
C LYS A 136 -15.58 0.97 -3.28
N PRO A 137 -15.59 2.25 -3.67
CA PRO A 137 -15.75 3.32 -2.70
C PRO A 137 -17.13 3.20 -2.07
N TYR A 138 -17.22 3.32 -0.75
CA TYR A 138 -18.49 3.30 -0.02
C TYR A 138 -18.77 4.64 0.68
N LEU A 139 -17.72 5.44 0.91
CA LEU A 139 -17.81 6.81 1.42
C LEU A 139 -16.76 7.66 0.69
N SER A 140 -17.12 8.90 0.39
CA SER A 140 -16.20 9.94 -0.06
C SER A 140 -16.49 11.22 0.72
N ILE A 141 -15.47 11.85 1.28
CA ILE A 141 -15.55 13.16 1.95
C ILE A 141 -14.85 14.18 1.06
N SER A 142 -15.54 15.28 0.74
CA SER A 142 -15.05 16.34 -0.14
C SER A 142 -15.94 17.58 -0.01
N LYS A 143 -15.52 18.70 -0.61
CA LYS A 143 -16.34 19.91 -0.75
C LYS A 143 -17.71 19.78 -1.40
N LYS A 144 -18.00 18.64 -2.05
CA LYS A 144 -19.34 18.38 -2.61
C LYS A 144 -20.38 18.07 -1.53
N ASP A 145 -19.93 17.71 -0.33
CA ASP A 145 -20.79 17.56 0.84
C ASP A 145 -20.95 18.93 1.50
N PRO A 146 -22.19 19.43 1.71
CA PRO A 146 -22.42 20.72 2.37
C PRO A 146 -21.75 20.86 3.74
N LYS A 147 -21.49 19.76 4.45
CA LYS A 147 -20.81 19.79 5.75
C LYS A 147 -19.32 20.18 5.63
N PHE A 148 -18.73 20.02 4.45
CA PHE A 148 -17.30 20.23 4.21
C PHE A 148 -17.06 21.18 3.03
N SER A 149 -17.99 22.09 2.76
CA SER A 149 -17.96 22.97 1.57
C SER A 149 -16.70 23.81 1.41
N GLU A 150 -16.03 24.09 2.53
CA GLU A 150 -14.80 24.86 2.68
C GLU A 150 -13.53 24.02 2.52
N MET A 151 -13.65 22.72 2.26
CA MET A 151 -12.52 21.80 2.13
C MET A 151 -11.73 22.05 0.85
N GLU A 152 -10.46 22.42 0.99
CA GLU A 152 -9.50 22.56 -0.11
C GLU A 152 -8.63 21.32 -0.24
N GLN A 153 -7.43 21.35 0.35
CA GLN A 153 -6.43 20.30 0.24
C GLN A 153 -6.38 19.47 1.52
N ILE A 154 -6.16 18.17 1.39
CA ILE A 154 -5.91 17.33 2.56
C ILE A 154 -4.49 17.57 3.04
N GLY A 155 -4.37 17.98 4.30
CA GLY A 155 -3.09 18.21 4.94
C GLY A 155 -2.33 16.93 5.28
N TYR A 156 -1.13 17.10 5.82
CA TYR A 156 -0.19 15.99 6.06
C TYR A 156 -0.56 15.10 7.25
N SER A 157 -1.43 15.56 8.17
CA SER A 157 -1.82 14.79 9.36
C SER A 157 -2.94 13.82 9.03
N THR A 158 -2.61 12.55 8.79
CA THR A 158 -3.60 11.47 8.71
C THR A 158 -3.16 10.27 9.56
N PHE A 159 -4.06 9.73 10.40
CA PHE A 159 -3.73 8.60 11.27
C PHE A 159 -4.97 7.76 11.62
N PHE A 160 -4.74 6.49 11.99
CA PHE A 160 -5.74 5.73 12.75
C PHE A 160 -5.39 5.92 14.23
N ASP A 161 -6.35 6.35 15.04
CA ASP A 161 -6.22 6.29 16.48
C ASP A 161 -6.37 4.84 16.92
N GLU A 162 -5.36 4.31 17.61
CA GLU A 162 -5.34 2.92 18.05
C GLU A 162 -6.27 2.66 19.23
N SER A 163 -6.64 3.70 19.98
CA SER A 163 -7.49 3.59 21.18
C SER A 163 -8.96 3.33 20.83
N ASP A 164 -9.47 4.00 19.79
CA ASP A 164 -10.87 3.91 19.38
C ASP A 164 -11.07 3.44 17.93
N GLY A 165 -9.98 3.22 17.19
CA GLY A 165 -10.01 2.77 15.80
C GLY A 165 -10.52 3.81 14.80
N SER A 166 -10.62 5.08 15.21
CA SER A 166 -11.05 6.18 14.34
C SER A 166 -9.98 6.55 13.32
N PHE A 167 -10.40 6.97 12.13
CA PHE A 167 -9.52 7.58 11.15
C PHE A 167 -9.61 9.09 11.29
N ASN A 168 -8.47 9.75 11.51
CA ASN A 168 -8.37 11.18 11.64
C ASN A 168 -7.61 11.73 10.44
N PHE A 169 -8.11 12.82 9.88
CA PHE A 169 -7.43 13.61 8.87
C PHE A 169 -7.78 15.08 9.08
N GLY A 170 -7.03 15.99 8.47
CA GLY A 170 -7.47 17.37 8.36
C GLY A 170 -7.24 17.95 6.98
N TYR A 171 -7.85 19.10 6.76
CA TYR A 171 -7.76 19.83 5.50
C TYR A 171 -7.53 21.31 5.74
N ASP A 172 -6.91 21.93 4.75
CA ASP A 172 -6.83 23.38 4.65
C ASP A 172 -8.21 23.92 4.23
N ALA A 173 -8.66 24.97 4.91
CA ALA A 173 -9.92 25.65 4.67
C ALA A 173 -9.72 27.16 4.67
N GLU A 174 -10.63 27.87 4.01
CA GLU A 174 -10.67 29.33 3.99
C GLU A 174 -12.10 29.81 4.30
N GLU A 175 -12.23 30.69 5.28
CA GLU A 175 -13.49 31.36 5.64
C GLU A 175 -13.21 32.86 5.78
N ASP A 176 -13.99 33.69 5.10
CA ASP A 176 -13.83 35.16 5.06
C ASP A 176 -12.39 35.65 4.73
N GLY A 177 -11.64 34.86 3.96
CA GLY A 177 -10.25 35.15 3.58
C GLY A 177 -9.20 34.74 4.63
N GLU A 178 -9.62 34.16 5.75
CA GLU A 178 -8.74 33.60 6.77
C GLU A 178 -8.55 32.09 6.55
N LYS A 179 -7.29 31.67 6.46
CA LYS A 179 -6.92 30.27 6.30
C LYS A 179 -6.78 29.58 7.64
N TYR A 180 -7.38 28.41 7.77
CA TYR A 180 -7.29 27.59 8.97
C TYR A 180 -7.23 26.10 8.62
N PHE A 181 -6.86 25.29 9.61
CA PHE A 181 -6.81 23.84 9.48
C PHE A 181 -8.00 23.22 10.21
N GLN A 182 -8.78 22.41 9.49
CA GLN A 182 -9.94 21.74 10.06
C GLN A 182 -9.65 20.25 10.26
N GLU A 183 -9.77 19.78 11.50
CA GLU A 183 -9.66 18.36 11.83
C GLU A 183 -11.01 17.64 11.69
N ILE A 184 -10.94 16.44 11.11
CA ILE A 184 -12.06 15.51 10.93
C ILE A 184 -11.72 14.16 11.56
N LYS A 185 -12.64 13.67 12.39
CA LYS A 185 -12.62 12.33 12.97
C LYS A 185 -13.69 11.47 12.33
N VAL A 186 -13.29 10.30 11.82
CA VAL A 186 -14.18 9.30 11.24
C VAL A 186 -14.20 8.07 12.14
N GLU A 187 -15.24 7.95 12.96
CA GLU A 187 -15.46 6.81 13.84
C GLU A 187 -16.01 5.62 13.07
N ASN A 188 -15.57 4.42 13.43
CA ASN A 188 -15.90 3.16 12.73
C ASN A 188 -15.71 3.25 11.20
N PRO A 189 -14.52 3.62 10.72
CA PRO A 189 -14.22 3.96 9.32
C PRO A 189 -14.20 2.75 8.36
N CYS A 190 -14.56 1.54 8.81
CA CYS A 190 -14.83 0.39 7.95
C CYS A 190 -16.30 -0.06 7.99
N SER A 191 -17.16 0.63 8.74
CA SER A 191 -18.59 0.29 8.86
C SER A 191 -19.38 0.79 7.65
N LEU A 192 -20.64 0.37 7.52
CA LEU A 192 -21.53 0.87 6.46
C LEU A 192 -22.01 2.30 6.70
N LYS A 193 -21.91 2.76 7.95
CA LYS A 193 -22.39 4.07 8.39
C LYS A 193 -21.37 4.67 9.37
N PRO A 194 -20.16 5.01 8.89
CA PRO A 194 -19.17 5.69 9.73
C PRO A 194 -19.75 7.02 10.22
N LYS A 195 -19.40 7.41 11.43
CA LYS A 195 -19.79 8.71 11.99
C LYS A 195 -18.66 9.70 11.72
N ILE A 196 -18.99 10.84 11.12
CA ILE A 196 -18.02 11.86 10.72
C ILE A 196 -18.22 13.10 11.59
N ILE A 197 -17.20 13.41 12.39
CA ILE A 197 -17.17 14.50 13.35
C ILE A 197 -16.18 15.54 12.81
N LYS A 198 -16.65 16.78 12.64
CA LYS A 198 -15.80 17.93 12.36
C LYS A 198 -15.51 18.57 13.70
N GLN A 199 -14.23 18.73 14.05
CA GLN A 199 -13.86 19.30 15.34
C GLN A 199 -14.42 20.74 15.43
N GLY A 200 -15.18 21.03 16.49
CA GLY A 200 -15.97 22.27 16.64
C GLY A 200 -17.48 22.10 16.49
N ASP A 201 -17.96 20.97 15.93
CA ASP A 201 -19.40 20.62 15.83
C ASP A 201 -19.90 19.75 17.03
N GLU A 202 -19.12 19.64 18.11
CA GLU A 202 -19.46 18.79 19.28
C GLU A 202 -20.61 19.34 20.15
#